data_AF-X1U7K2-F1
#
_entry.id   AF-X1U7K2-F1
#
_cell.length_a   1.000
_cell.length_b   1.000
_cell.length_c   1.000
_cell.angle_alpha   90.00
_cell.angle_beta   90.00
_cell.angle_gamma   90.00
#
_symmetry.space_group_name_H-M   'P 1'
#
loop_
_entity.id
_entity.type
_entity.pdbx_description
1 polymer ?
#
loop_
_entity_poly.entity_id
_entity_poly.type
_entity_poly.pdbx_seq_one_letter_code
_entity_poly.pdbx_strand_id
1 'polypeptide(L)' 'MFDEAKIKEAVASIIRAIGEDPEREGLAGTPARVAEMYAELFMGLGKDPKEELSVS' A
#
# COMPACT_ATOMS: atom_id res chain seq x y z
N MET A 1 11.82 3.86 -4.34
CA MET A 1 11.60 4.09 -2.89
C MET A 1 10.11 4.12 -2.67
N PHE A 2 9.59 3.20 -1.87
CA PHE A 2 8.17 3.10 -1.54
C PHE A 2 7.88 4.08 -0.38
N ASP A 3 6.94 5.01 -0.55
CA ASP A 3 6.63 6.05 0.43
C ASP A 3 5.40 5.65 1.26
N GLU A 4 5.64 4.84 2.28
CA GLU A 4 4.59 4.26 3.12
C GLU A 4 3.74 5.32 3.83
N ALA A 5 4.34 6.43 4.26
CA ALA A 5 3.66 7.51 4.94
C ALA A 5 2.63 8.18 4.02
N LYS A 6 3.02 8.51 2.78
CA LYS A 6 2.09 9.08 1.80
C LYS A 6 0.95 8.12 1.43
N ILE A 7 1.23 6.82 1.33
CA ILE A 7 0.17 5.83 1.08
C ILE A 7 -0.82 5.78 2.24
N LYS A 8 -0.35 5.76 3.50
CA LYS A 8 -1.24 5.80 4.67
C LYS A 8 -2.14 7.05 4.66
N GLU A 9 -1.57 8.21 4.37
CA GLU A 9 -2.33 9.47 4.25
C GLU A 9 -3.38 9.41 3.13
N ALA A 10 -2.99 8.91 1.95
CA ALA A 10 -3.89 8.76 0.82
C ALA A 10 -5.05 7.79 1.12
N VAL A 11 -4.76 6.66 1.76
CA VAL A 11 -5.78 5.68 2.15
C VAL A 11 -6.73 6.25 3.20
N ALA A 12 -6.22 6.97 4.20
CA ALA A 12 -7.06 7.68 5.16
C ALA A 12 -7.93 8.74 4.46
N SER A 13 -7.42 9.43 3.43
CA SER A 13 -8.20 10.36 2.61
C SER A 13 -9.30 9.65 1.82
N ILE A 14 -9.04 8.47 1.25
CA ILE A 14 -10.05 7.68 0.53
C ILE A 14 -11.17 7.25 1.49
N ILE A 15 -10.82 6.77 2.69
CA ILE A 15 -11.81 6.39 3.72
C ILE A 15 -12.71 7.59 4.07
N ARG A 16 -12.14 8.78 4.27
CA ARG A 16 -12.94 9.99 4.52
C ARG A 16 -13.81 10.35 3.31
N ALA A 17 -13.28 10.23 2.09
CA ALA A 17 -13.99 10.59 0.87
C ALA A 17 -15.23 9.71 0.61
N ILE A 18 -15.23 8.46 1.11
CA ILE A 18 -16.40 7.56 1.02
C ILE A 18 -17.40 7.75 2.18
N GLY A 19 -17.17 8.72 3.08
CA GLY A 19 -18.05 9.03 4.20
C GLY A 19 -17.78 8.23 5.48
N GLU A 20 -16.65 7.53 5.57
CA GLU A 20 -16.27 6.73 6.74
C GLU A 20 -15.27 7.47 7.64
N ASP A 21 -15.24 7.09 8.92
CA ASP A 21 -14.27 7.60 9.89
C ASP A 21 -13.01 6.70 9.93
N PRO A 22 -11.82 7.18 9.52
CA PRO A 22 -10.60 6.39 9.58
C PRO A 22 -10.09 6.12 11.00
N GLU A 23 -10.57 6.84 12.03
CA GLU A 23 -10.14 6.64 13.42
C GLU A 23 -11.00 5.61 14.17
N ARG A 24 -12.12 5.15 13.58
CA ARG A 24 -12.94 4.11 14.21
C ARG A 24 -12.17 2.81 14.37
N GLU A 25 -12.44 2.06 15.44
CA GLU A 25 -11.72 0.84 15.83
C GLU A 25 -11.48 -0.13 14.66
N GLY A 26 -12.52 -0.38 13.84
CA GLY A 26 -12.44 -1.28 12.68
C GLY A 26 -11.62 -0.76 11.48
N LEU A 27 -11.25 0.52 11.44
CA LEU A 27 -10.50 1.13 10.34
C LEU A 27 -9.17 1.78 10.74
N ALA A 28 -8.92 2.03 12.03
CA ALA A 28 -7.69 2.65 12.50
C ALA A 28 -6.41 1.97 11.97
N GLY A 29 -6.43 0.63 11.84
CA GLY A 29 -5.31 -0.13 11.26
C GLY A 29 -5.35 -0.31 9.74
N THR A 30 -6.40 0.14 9.05
CA THR A 30 -6.58 -0.06 7.61
C THR A 30 -5.53 0.66 6.76
N PRO A 31 -5.22 1.96 6.99
CA PRO A 31 -4.18 2.65 6.21
C PRO A 31 -2.82 1.94 6.23
N ALA A 32 -2.43 1.40 7.39
CA ALA A 32 -1.17 0.66 7.53
C ALA A 32 -1.18 -0.66 6.76
N ARG A 33 -2.22 -1.48 6.94
CA ARG A 33 -2.37 -2.76 6.21
C ARG A 33 -2.38 -2.59 4.69
N VAL A 34 -3.01 -1.52 4.19
CA VAL A 34 -3.02 -1.23 2.74
C VAL A 34 -1.64 -0.81 2.25
N ALA A 35 -0.89 -0.03 3.04
CA ALA A 35 0.47 0.35 2.68
C ALA A 35 1.41 -0.88 2.62
N GLU A 36 1.30 -1.79 3.59
CA GLU A 36 2.02 -3.09 3.58
C GLU A 36 1.67 -3.92 2.35
N MET A 37 0.37 -4.08 2.05
CA MET A 37 -0.10 -4.80 0.86
C MET A 37 0.45 -4.18 -0.43
N TYR A 38 0.45 -2.84 -0.56
CA TYR A 38 1.01 -2.16 -1.73
C TYR A 38 2.53 -2.33 -1.85
N ALA A 39 3.26 -2.41 -0.74
CA ALA A 39 4.68 -2.68 -0.78
C ALA A 39 4.97 -4.06 -1.42
N GLU A 40 4.16 -5.08 -1.09
CA GLU A 40 4.25 -6.40 -1.69
C GLU A 40 3.82 -6.41 -3.17
N LEU A 41 2.63 -5.88 -3.48
CA LEU A 41 2.09 -5.91 -4.84
C LEU A 41 2.97 -5.14 -5.85
N PHE A 42 3.61 -4.06 -5.40
CA PHE A 42 4.43 -3.21 -6.26
C PHE A 42 5.94 -3.44 -6.10
N MET A 43 6.37 -4.51 -5.41
CA MET A 43 7.80 -4.82 -5.22
C MET A 43 8.56 -5.06 -6.54
N GLY A 44 7.85 -5.34 -7.63
CA GLY A 44 8.43 -5.51 -8.96
C GLY A 44 8.70 -4.21 -9.72
N LEU A 45 8.17 -3.06 -9.27
CA LEU A 45 8.41 -1.78 -9.95
C LEU A 45 9.90 -1.43 -9.91
N GLY A 46 10.47 -1.17 -11.09
CA GLY A 46 11.89 -0.85 -11.23
C GLY A 46 12.82 -2.07 -11.26
N LYS A 47 12.29 -3.30 -11.24
CA LYS A 47 13.05 -4.53 -11.53
C LYS A 47 12.94 -4.89 -13.02
N ASP A 48 13.97 -5.52 -13.59
CA ASP A 48 13.89 -6.10 -14.94
C ASP A 48 13.24 -7.49 -14.84
N PRO A 49 12.07 -7.72 -15.49
CA PRO A 49 11.42 -9.02 -15.47
C PRO A 49 12.27 -10.16 -16.03
N LYS A 50 13.29 -9.86 -16.85
CA LYS A 50 14.20 -10.88 -17.40
C LYS A 50 15.07 -11.54 -16.32
N GLU A 51 15.37 -10.82 -15.24
CA GLU A 51 16.15 -11.37 -14.12
C GLU A 51 15.39 -12.47 -13.38
N GLU A 52 14.05 -12.45 -13.41
CA GLU A 52 13.19 -13.47 -12.78
C GLU A 52 13.04 -14.75 -13.63
N LEU A 53 13.52 -14.74 -14.89
CA LEU A 53 13.40 -15.86 -15.83
C LEU A 53 14.67 -16.74 -15.89
N SER A 54 15.68 -16.48 -15.06
CA SER A 54 16.89 -17.29 -15.04
C SER A 54 16.63 -18.65 -14.38
N VAL A 55 16.64 -19.70 -15.19
CA VAL A 55 16.64 -21.09 -14.70
C VAL A 55 18.10 -21.51 -14.49
N SER A 56 18.47 -21.79 -13.25
CA SER A 56 19.77 -22.38 -12.86
C SER A 56 19.85 -23.86 -13.18
#